data_AF-R7TLF7-F1
#
_entry.id   AF-R7TLF7-F1
#
_cell.length_a   1.000
_cell.length_b   1.000
_cell.length_c   1.000
_cell.angle_alpha   90.00
_cell.angle_beta   90.00
_cell.angle_gamma   90.00
#
_symmetry.space_group_name_H-M   'P 1'
#
loop_
_entity.id
_entity.type
_entity.pdbx_description
1 polymer ?
#
loop_
_entity_poly.entity_id
_entity_poly.type
_entity_poly.pdbx_seq_one_letter_code
_entity_poly.pdbx_strand_id
1 'polypeptide(L)'
;MEEEEIVAQEAGEDMVSFDEWKKKRLAEQAQLDRKEGGSKSPTNTPSQSKVKTSKNRINFASATCGAKILTSNNGAQNPAYLLTENKDQYMINSCKAKKWFIVELCEPVQVHSIELGNLELFSSLPQEFVASISDRYPSKEWKSLGVFHAREERSIQSFSVGENPIYAKYLKNPIYAKYLKVEMITHYGHEHFCTLSILRSEVI
;
A
#
# COMPACT_ATOMS: atom_id res chain seq x y z
N MET A 1 -70.76 16.42 -4.93
CA MET A 1 -70.44 16.23 -6.36
C MET A 1 -69.35 17.24 -6.63
N GLU A 2 -68.12 16.88 -6.22
CA GLU A 2 -67.10 16.31 -7.12
C GLU A 2 -66.42 17.46 -7.88
N GLU A 3 -65.11 17.69 -7.87
CA GLU A 3 -63.92 16.94 -7.46
C GLU A 3 -62.77 17.94 -7.18
N GLU A 4 -61.77 17.51 -6.40
CA GLU A 4 -60.51 18.20 -6.17
C GLU A 4 -59.59 18.15 -7.40
N GLU A 5 -58.72 19.16 -7.58
CA GLU A 5 -57.44 18.95 -8.25
C GLU A 5 -56.34 19.71 -7.49
N ILE A 6 -55.37 18.93 -6.99
CA ILE A 6 -54.17 19.36 -6.28
C ILE A 6 -53.07 19.57 -7.31
N VAL A 7 -52.36 20.70 -7.28
CA VAL A 7 -51.03 20.80 -7.90
C VAL A 7 -50.04 21.41 -6.91
N ALA A 8 -49.21 20.53 -6.35
CA ALA A 8 -47.97 20.88 -5.69
C ALA A 8 -46.92 21.28 -6.74
N GLN A 9 -46.11 22.30 -6.42
CA GLN A 9 -44.80 22.49 -7.05
C GLN A 9 -43.77 22.77 -5.95
N GLU A 10 -43.10 21.71 -5.52
CA GLU A 10 -41.77 21.80 -4.93
C GLU A 10 -40.79 22.13 -6.06
N ALA A 11 -40.15 23.30 -5.99
CA ALA A 11 -39.06 23.64 -6.91
C ALA A 11 -37.80 22.91 -6.42
N GLY A 12 -37.47 21.79 -7.09
CA GLY A 12 -36.20 21.11 -6.93
C GLY A 12 -35.06 22.04 -7.32
N GLU A 13 -34.09 22.23 -6.41
CA GLU A 13 -32.82 22.87 -6.73
C GLU A 13 -32.04 21.95 -7.67
N ASP A 14 -32.00 22.33 -8.95
CA ASP A 14 -31.28 21.61 -9.99
C ASP A 14 -29.78 21.60 -9.68
N MET A 15 -29.20 20.40 -9.60
CA MET A 15 -27.82 20.21 -9.20
C MET A 15 -26.90 20.64 -10.35
N VAL A 16 -26.39 21.86 -10.24
CA VAL A 16 -25.60 22.52 -11.29
C VAL A 16 -24.32 21.72 -11.61
N SER A 17 -23.98 21.63 -12.90
CA SER A 17 -22.78 20.91 -13.38
C SER A 17 -21.49 21.46 -12.76
N PHE A 18 -20.51 20.58 -12.57
CA PHE A 18 -19.26 20.89 -11.88
C PHE A 18 -18.49 22.06 -12.54
N ASP A 19 -18.59 22.21 -13.86
CA ASP A 19 -17.96 23.30 -14.60
C ASP A 19 -18.61 24.66 -14.31
N GLU A 20 -19.91 24.68 -14.14
CA GLU A 20 -20.68 25.88 -13.84
C GLU A 20 -20.47 26.30 -12.38
N TRP A 21 -20.44 25.34 -11.45
CA TRP A 21 -20.05 25.59 -10.06
C TRP A 21 -18.64 26.17 -9.95
N LYS A 22 -17.68 25.60 -10.70
CA LYS A 22 -16.29 26.06 -10.73
C LYS A 22 -16.17 27.48 -11.29
N LYS A 23 -16.87 27.78 -12.39
CA LYS A 23 -16.93 29.15 -12.95
C LYS A 23 -17.52 30.14 -11.95
N LYS A 24 -18.59 29.75 -11.24
CA LYS A 24 -19.25 30.58 -10.24
C LYS A 24 -18.30 30.92 -9.08
N ARG A 25 -17.56 29.94 -8.56
CA ARG A 25 -16.56 30.16 -7.49
C ARG A 25 -15.39 31.04 -7.90
N LEU A 26 -14.89 30.88 -9.13
CA LEU A 26 -13.82 31.75 -9.66
C LEU A 26 -14.29 33.20 -9.82
N ALA A 27 -15.52 33.41 -10.29
CA ALA A 27 -16.11 34.73 -10.41
C ALA A 27 -16.35 35.39 -9.03
N GLU A 28 -16.81 34.62 -8.05
CA GLU A 28 -17.01 35.07 -6.67
C GLU A 28 -15.68 35.50 -6.03
N GLN A 29 -14.61 34.71 -6.20
CA GLN A 29 -13.26 35.03 -5.73
C GLN A 29 -12.72 36.32 -6.37
N ALA A 30 -12.87 36.48 -7.68
CA ALA A 30 -12.43 37.68 -8.40
C ALA A 30 -13.20 38.95 -7.99
N GLN A 31 -14.46 38.80 -7.55
CA GLN A 31 -15.24 39.91 -7.02
C GLN A 31 -14.82 40.31 -5.61
N LEU A 32 -14.41 39.34 -4.77
CA LEU A 32 -13.85 39.61 -3.44
C LEU A 32 -12.52 40.36 -3.58
N ASP A 33 -11.65 39.93 -4.49
CA ASP A 33 -10.34 40.56 -4.75
C ASP A 33 -10.48 42.01 -5.28
N ARG A 34 -11.58 42.34 -5.98
CA ARG A 34 -11.87 43.71 -6.45
C ARG A 34 -12.42 44.63 -5.37
N LYS A 35 -13.02 44.08 -4.31
CA LYS A 35 -13.60 44.88 -3.20
C LYS A 35 -12.56 45.22 -2.13
N GLU A 36 -11.47 44.46 -2.00
CA GLU A 36 -10.39 44.72 -1.04
C GLU A 36 -9.18 45.45 -1.64
N GLY A 37 -9.42 46.55 -2.35
CA GLY A 37 -8.33 47.46 -2.77
C GLY A 37 -7.83 48.33 -1.62
N GLY A 38 -6.79 47.90 -0.88
CA GLY A 38 -6.13 48.77 0.12
C GLY A 38 -4.99 48.20 0.99
N SER A 39 -3.79 48.04 0.41
CA SER A 39 -2.45 48.10 1.04
C SER A 39 -2.00 47.03 2.08
N LYS A 40 -1.06 46.13 1.69
CA LYS A 40 0.29 45.90 2.31
C LYS A 40 1.01 44.62 1.81
N SER A 41 2.25 44.81 1.33
CA SER A 41 3.45 43.94 1.34
C SER A 41 3.47 42.55 0.64
N PRO A 42 4.65 42.12 0.09
CA PRO A 42 4.76 40.94 -0.74
C PRO A 42 5.00 39.70 0.12
N THR A 43 4.07 38.75 0.15
CA THR A 43 4.35 37.43 0.72
C THR A 43 3.50 36.36 0.03
N ASN A 44 4.21 35.36 -0.49
CA ASN A 44 3.74 34.04 -0.91
C ASN A 44 2.69 34.00 -2.01
N THR A 45 3.17 34.04 -3.25
CA THR A 45 2.61 33.22 -4.33
C THR A 45 2.35 31.81 -3.75
N PRO A 46 1.13 31.25 -3.79
CA PRO A 46 0.98 29.84 -3.62
C PRO A 46 1.64 29.25 -4.85
N SER A 47 2.90 28.84 -4.70
CA SER A 47 3.51 27.90 -5.61
C SER A 47 2.44 26.85 -5.85
N GLN A 48 2.02 26.72 -7.11
CA GLN A 48 1.35 25.51 -7.56
C GLN A 48 2.34 24.42 -7.21
N SER A 49 2.22 23.90 -5.99
CA SER A 49 2.70 22.58 -5.67
C SER A 49 1.96 21.77 -6.71
N LYS A 50 2.70 21.42 -7.77
CA LYS A 50 2.38 20.27 -8.57
C LYS A 50 2.13 19.24 -7.51
N VAL A 51 0.85 18.94 -7.24
CA VAL A 51 0.46 17.69 -6.63
C VAL A 51 1.09 16.73 -7.60
N LYS A 52 2.31 16.29 -7.27
CA LYS A 52 2.87 15.10 -7.83
C LYS A 52 1.82 14.10 -7.42
N THR A 53 0.89 13.81 -8.31
CA THR A 53 0.19 12.56 -8.30
C THR A 53 1.34 11.57 -8.30
N SER A 54 1.75 11.14 -7.10
CA SER A 54 2.57 9.96 -6.95
C SER A 54 1.82 8.95 -7.78
N LYS A 55 2.43 8.45 -8.85
CA LYS A 55 1.90 7.28 -9.53
C LYS A 55 1.66 6.28 -8.41
N ASN A 56 0.39 6.08 -8.03
CA ASN A 56 0.05 5.15 -6.96
C ASN A 56 0.48 3.81 -7.50
N ARG A 57 1.64 3.33 -7.04
CA ARG A 57 2.11 2.00 -7.37
C ARG A 57 1.10 1.03 -6.80
N ILE A 58 0.64 0.11 -7.63
CA ILE A 58 -0.37 -0.87 -7.23
C ILE A 58 0.32 -1.89 -6.33
N ASN A 59 -0.20 -2.07 -5.12
CA ASN A 59 0.23 -3.14 -4.24
C ASN A 59 -0.49 -4.45 -4.61
N PHE A 60 0.22 -5.36 -5.29
CA PHE A 60 -0.32 -6.67 -5.68
C PHE A 60 -0.47 -7.67 -4.52
N ALA A 61 0.08 -7.33 -3.35
CA ALA A 61 -0.10 -8.05 -2.10
C ALA A 61 -1.19 -7.41 -1.21
N SER A 62 -2.04 -6.52 -1.73
CA SER A 62 -3.14 -5.93 -0.95
C SER A 62 -4.37 -6.82 -0.91
N ALA A 63 -5.01 -6.92 0.25
CA ALA A 63 -6.32 -7.56 0.42
C ALA A 63 -7.39 -6.89 -0.46
N THR A 64 -7.31 -5.56 -0.64
CA THR A 64 -8.24 -4.83 -1.52
C THR A 64 -8.05 -5.14 -3.01
N CYS A 65 -6.85 -5.59 -3.41
CA CYS A 65 -6.59 -6.11 -4.75
C CYS A 65 -7.12 -7.55 -4.91
N GLY A 66 -7.38 -8.26 -3.80
CA GLY A 66 -7.74 -9.67 -3.79
C GLY A 66 -6.60 -10.62 -3.42
N ALA A 67 -5.47 -10.10 -2.92
CA ALA A 67 -4.41 -10.93 -2.38
C ALA A 67 -4.85 -11.63 -1.08
N LYS A 68 -4.32 -12.81 -0.80
CA LYS A 68 -4.64 -13.58 0.40
C LYS A 68 -3.45 -14.36 0.94
N ILE A 69 -3.41 -14.56 2.25
CA ILE A 69 -2.50 -15.51 2.88
C ILE A 69 -3.03 -16.91 2.60
N LEU A 70 -2.21 -17.76 2.01
CA LEU A 70 -2.54 -19.17 1.80
C LEU A 70 -2.20 -20.00 3.04
N THR A 71 -0.96 -19.89 3.49
CA THR A 71 -0.45 -20.62 4.66
C THR A 71 0.62 -19.81 5.37
N SER A 72 0.82 -20.15 6.64
CA SER A 72 1.86 -19.58 7.49
C SER A 72 2.35 -20.64 8.48
N ASN A 73 3.45 -20.36 9.17
CA ASN A 73 3.95 -21.24 10.21
C ASN A 73 2.94 -21.41 11.38
N ASN A 74 3.01 -22.55 12.08
CA ASN A 74 2.07 -22.97 13.15
C ASN A 74 1.98 -22.08 14.40
N GLY A 75 2.70 -20.95 14.44
CA GLY A 75 2.65 -19.98 15.55
C GLY A 75 2.27 -18.58 15.12
N ALA A 76 1.96 -18.38 13.83
CA ALA A 76 1.57 -17.08 13.31
C ALA A 76 0.13 -16.75 13.74
N GLN A 77 -0.06 -15.58 14.33
CA GLN A 77 -1.37 -15.02 14.61
C GLN A 77 -1.65 -13.86 13.65
N ASN A 78 -2.90 -13.76 13.19
CA ASN A 78 -3.38 -12.70 12.30
C ASN A 78 -2.53 -12.45 11.03
N PRO A 79 -2.10 -13.49 10.29
CA PRO A 79 -1.23 -13.29 9.12
C PRO A 79 -1.87 -12.43 8.02
N ALA A 80 -3.21 -12.42 7.93
CA ALA A 80 -3.95 -11.62 6.94
C ALA A 80 -3.76 -10.10 7.11
N TYR A 81 -3.38 -9.63 8.32
CA TYR A 81 -3.14 -8.21 8.57
C TYR A 81 -1.98 -7.64 7.76
N LEU A 82 -1.04 -8.49 7.31
CA LEU A 82 0.05 -8.07 6.40
C LEU A 82 -0.44 -7.43 5.10
N LEU A 83 -1.64 -7.82 4.64
CA LEU A 83 -2.19 -7.42 3.34
C LEU A 83 -3.07 -6.17 3.45
N THR A 84 -3.23 -5.61 4.66
CA THR A 84 -4.05 -4.43 4.93
C THR A 84 -3.17 -3.28 5.37
N GLU A 85 -3.38 -2.07 4.83
CA GLU A 85 -2.58 -0.90 5.19
C GLU A 85 -3.06 -0.25 6.50
N ASN A 86 -3.01 -0.99 7.60
CA ASN A 86 -3.35 -0.49 8.93
C ASN A 86 -2.12 -0.61 9.84
N LYS A 87 -1.72 0.51 10.45
CA LYS A 87 -0.52 0.58 11.32
C LYS A 87 -0.72 -0.11 12.66
N ASP A 88 -1.96 -0.24 13.11
CA ASP A 88 -2.32 -0.86 14.39
C ASP A 88 -2.58 -2.37 14.26
N GLN A 89 -2.52 -2.90 13.04
CA GLN A 89 -2.71 -4.32 12.75
C GLN A 89 -1.40 -4.95 12.29
N TYR A 90 -1.11 -6.14 12.79
CA TYR A 90 0.12 -6.86 12.45
C TYR A 90 -0.03 -8.36 12.65
N MET A 91 0.77 -9.10 11.88
CA MET A 91 1.00 -10.51 12.12
C MET A 91 1.97 -10.67 13.30
N ILE A 92 1.68 -11.61 14.20
CA ILE A 92 2.49 -11.89 15.39
C ILE A 92 3.11 -13.28 15.28
N ASN A 93 4.37 -13.39 15.67
CA ASN A 93 5.04 -14.66 15.87
C ASN A 93 5.93 -14.63 17.10
N SER A 94 6.15 -15.79 17.74
CA SER A 94 7.30 -15.91 18.66
C SER A 94 8.60 -15.75 17.87
N CYS A 95 9.52 -14.92 18.38
CA CYS A 95 10.80 -14.71 17.72
C CYS A 95 11.65 -15.97 17.60
N LYS A 96 11.46 -16.93 18.52
CA LYS A 96 12.14 -18.24 18.52
C LYS A 96 11.61 -19.21 17.46
N ALA A 97 10.44 -18.94 16.88
CA ALA A 97 9.86 -19.79 15.84
C ALA A 97 10.54 -19.60 14.49
N LYS A 98 10.41 -20.60 13.61
CA LYS A 98 10.68 -20.47 12.17
C LYS A 98 9.50 -19.75 11.53
N LYS A 99 9.69 -18.47 11.21
CA LYS A 99 8.61 -17.56 10.81
C LYS A 99 8.54 -17.50 9.28
N TRP A 100 7.40 -17.86 8.72
CA TRP A 100 7.21 -17.83 7.27
C TRP A 100 5.74 -17.74 6.92
N PHE A 101 5.46 -17.21 5.74
CA PHE A 101 4.12 -17.15 5.17
C PHE A 101 4.16 -17.19 3.64
N ILE A 102 3.05 -17.60 3.05
CA ILE A 102 2.85 -17.64 1.61
C ILE A 102 1.61 -16.81 1.26
N VAL A 103 1.79 -15.88 0.32
CA VAL A 103 0.74 -15.01 -0.21
C VAL A 103 0.42 -15.42 -1.63
N GLU A 104 -0.88 -15.54 -1.95
CA GLU A 104 -1.38 -15.45 -3.32
C GLU A 104 -1.59 -13.98 -3.64
N LEU A 105 -0.85 -13.48 -4.62
CA LEU A 105 -0.99 -12.14 -5.18
C LEU A 105 -2.31 -12.07 -5.98
N CYS A 106 -2.88 -10.86 -6.11
CA CYS A 106 -4.15 -10.70 -6.80
C CYS A 106 -4.10 -11.10 -8.29
N GLU A 107 -2.95 -10.94 -8.94
CA GLU A 107 -2.70 -11.41 -10.29
C GLU A 107 -1.25 -11.90 -10.46
N PRO A 108 -0.95 -12.71 -11.50
CA PRO A 108 0.43 -13.09 -11.80
C PRO A 108 1.25 -11.88 -12.26
N VAL A 109 2.27 -11.50 -11.49
CA VAL A 109 3.08 -10.31 -11.75
C VAL A 109 4.57 -10.63 -11.81
N GLN A 110 5.32 -9.76 -12.49
CA GLN A 110 6.78 -9.73 -12.39
C GLN A 110 7.16 -8.88 -11.17
N VAL A 111 7.51 -9.55 -10.06
CA VAL A 111 7.90 -8.87 -8.81
C VAL A 111 9.20 -8.08 -9.02
N HIS A 112 9.12 -6.76 -8.89
CA HIS A 112 10.27 -5.87 -9.00
C HIS A 112 10.87 -5.54 -7.63
N SER A 113 10.00 -5.19 -6.68
CA SER A 113 10.37 -4.89 -5.31
C SER A 113 9.33 -5.43 -4.34
N ILE A 114 9.81 -5.74 -3.15
CA ILE A 114 9.00 -6.14 -2.00
C ILE A 114 9.17 -5.04 -0.96
N GLU A 115 8.08 -4.57 -0.37
CA GLU A 115 8.15 -3.69 0.79
C GLU A 115 7.69 -4.43 2.04
N LEU A 116 8.45 -4.31 3.12
CA LEU A 116 8.09 -4.83 4.43
C LEU A 116 8.13 -3.71 5.45
N GLY A 117 7.17 -3.70 6.36
CA GLY A 117 7.15 -2.78 7.50
C GLY A 117 6.85 -3.51 8.79
N ASN A 118 7.62 -3.23 9.84
CA ASN A 118 7.23 -3.49 11.21
C ASN A 118 7.03 -2.15 11.92
N LEU A 119 5.80 -1.87 12.35
CA LEU A 119 5.43 -0.60 12.98
C LEU A 119 5.12 -0.76 14.47
N GLU A 120 5.17 -1.98 15.01
CA GLU A 120 4.93 -2.24 16.43
C GLU A 120 6.13 -1.81 17.27
N LEU A 121 5.88 -1.00 18.30
CA LEU A 121 6.89 -0.43 19.18
C LEU A 121 7.52 -1.49 20.09
N PHE A 122 6.72 -2.43 20.58
CA PHE A 122 7.15 -3.43 21.58
C PHE A 122 7.38 -4.81 20.96
N SER A 123 8.12 -4.83 19.85
CA SER A 123 8.47 -6.04 19.13
C SER A 123 9.91 -5.99 18.62
N SER A 124 10.45 -7.18 18.36
CA SER A 124 11.71 -7.34 17.64
C SER A 124 11.52 -7.08 16.15
N LEU A 125 12.50 -6.42 15.54
CA LEU A 125 12.46 -6.02 14.13
C LEU A 125 13.04 -7.11 13.23
N PRO A 126 12.50 -7.32 12.02
CA PRO A 126 13.13 -8.22 11.06
C PRO A 126 14.55 -7.73 10.72
N GLN A 127 15.50 -8.67 10.58
CA GLN A 127 16.87 -8.37 10.17
C GLN A 127 17.16 -8.98 8.81
N GLU A 128 17.12 -10.30 8.69
CA GLU A 128 17.34 -11.01 7.44
C GLU A 128 16.09 -11.80 7.07
N PHE A 129 15.68 -11.71 5.80
CA PHE A 129 14.62 -12.54 5.27
C PHE A 129 14.92 -13.01 3.84
N VAL A 130 14.35 -14.15 3.47
CA VAL A 130 14.40 -14.69 2.12
C VAL A 130 13.03 -14.51 1.49
N ALA A 131 13.00 -14.02 0.25
CA ALA A 131 11.79 -14.02 -0.56
C ALA A 131 11.95 -14.96 -1.75
N SER A 132 10.90 -15.72 -2.06
CA SER A 132 10.87 -16.63 -3.18
C SER A 132 9.51 -16.60 -3.87
N ILE A 133 9.47 -16.91 -5.16
CA ILE A 133 8.27 -16.86 -5.97
C ILE A 133 7.95 -18.19 -6.65
N SER A 134 6.67 -18.38 -6.97
CA SER A 134 6.19 -19.49 -7.80
C SER A 134 4.97 -19.07 -8.64
N ASP A 135 4.81 -19.70 -9.79
CA ASP A 135 3.65 -19.59 -10.66
C ASP A 135 2.50 -20.53 -10.23
N ARG A 136 2.80 -21.58 -9.44
CA ARG A 136 1.84 -22.61 -9.02
C ARG A 136 1.82 -22.79 -7.51
N TYR A 137 0.68 -23.25 -6.99
CA TYR A 137 0.51 -23.63 -5.59
C TYR A 137 -0.38 -24.88 -5.46
N PRO A 138 -0.02 -25.85 -4.61
CA PRO A 138 1.24 -25.96 -3.86
C PRO A 138 2.45 -26.17 -4.77
N SER A 139 3.59 -25.55 -4.46
CA SER A 139 4.85 -25.78 -5.18
C SER A 139 5.91 -26.41 -4.30
N LYS A 140 6.62 -27.40 -4.86
CA LYS A 140 7.85 -27.97 -4.29
C LYS A 140 9.09 -27.14 -4.68
N GLU A 141 9.00 -26.41 -5.78
CA GLU A 141 10.10 -25.64 -6.35
C GLU A 141 9.79 -24.14 -6.27
N TRP A 142 10.58 -23.44 -5.47
CA TRP A 142 10.47 -21.99 -5.28
C TRP A 142 11.68 -21.33 -5.90
N LYS A 143 11.47 -20.28 -6.69
CA LYS A 143 12.55 -19.49 -7.26
C LYS A 143 12.89 -18.37 -6.28
N SER A 144 14.06 -18.43 -5.66
CA SER A 144 14.53 -17.37 -4.76
C SER A 144 14.67 -16.05 -5.51
N LEU A 145 14.07 -14.99 -4.97
CA LEU A 145 14.28 -13.60 -5.38
C LEU A 145 15.47 -12.96 -4.65
N GLY A 146 15.89 -13.55 -3.53
CA GLY A 146 17.07 -13.16 -2.80
C GLY A 146 16.96 -13.23 -1.29
N VAL A 147 18.09 -12.92 -0.68
CA VAL A 147 18.24 -12.70 0.77
C VAL A 147 18.35 -11.20 0.95
N PHE A 148 17.46 -10.64 1.76
CA PHE A 148 17.33 -9.21 1.98
C PHE A 148 17.64 -8.89 3.44
N HIS A 149 18.28 -7.74 3.64
CA HIS A 149 18.69 -7.25 4.94
C HIS A 149 17.92 -5.97 5.26
N ALA A 150 16.98 -6.07 6.19
CA ALA A 150 16.25 -4.93 6.72
C ALA A 150 17.12 -4.15 7.71
N ARG A 151 16.88 -2.84 7.77
CA ARG A 151 17.46 -1.94 8.78
C ARG A 151 16.70 -2.07 10.09
N GLU A 152 17.37 -1.77 11.19
CA GLU A 152 16.76 -1.68 12.53
C GLU A 152 15.93 -0.39 12.65
N GLU A 153 14.85 -0.30 11.89
CA GLU A 153 14.00 0.89 11.79
C GLU A 153 12.52 0.49 11.72
N ARG A 154 11.66 1.22 12.42
CA ARG A 154 10.20 1.03 12.44
C ARG A 154 9.52 1.82 11.34
N SER A 155 9.87 1.52 10.10
CA SER A 155 9.30 2.14 8.91
C SER A 155 9.09 1.10 7.82
N ILE A 156 8.40 1.50 6.74
CA ILE A 156 8.27 0.67 5.56
C ILE A 156 9.60 0.74 4.80
N GLN A 157 10.17 -0.42 4.50
CA GLN A 157 11.43 -0.56 3.79
C GLN A 157 11.20 -1.29 2.47
N SER A 158 11.71 -0.73 1.38
CA SER A 158 11.60 -1.30 0.03
C SER A 158 12.88 -2.06 -0.33
N PHE A 159 12.71 -3.27 -0.87
CA PHE A 159 13.79 -4.19 -1.23
C PHE A 159 13.68 -4.52 -2.72
N SER A 160 14.62 -4.05 -3.53
CA SER A 160 14.61 -4.29 -4.98
C SER A 160 15.30 -5.61 -5.33
N VAL A 161 14.63 -6.44 -6.13
CA VAL A 161 15.18 -7.71 -6.63
C VAL A 161 16.39 -7.47 -7.55
N GLY A 162 16.44 -6.30 -8.21
CA GLY A 162 17.47 -5.96 -9.20
C GLY A 162 18.85 -5.64 -8.61
N GLU A 163 18.95 -5.36 -7.31
CA GLU A 163 20.21 -4.97 -6.69
C GLU A 163 21.23 -6.11 -6.63
N ASN A 164 20.74 -7.34 -6.52
CA ASN A 164 21.61 -8.52 -6.51
C ASN A 164 21.79 -9.05 -7.95
N PRO A 165 23.03 -9.10 -8.49
CA PRO A 165 23.29 -9.54 -9.86
C PRO A 165 22.75 -10.94 -10.18
N ILE A 166 22.69 -11.83 -9.19
CA ILE A 166 22.19 -13.21 -9.35
C ILE A 166 20.70 -13.21 -9.71
N TYR A 167 19.93 -12.28 -9.15
CA TYR A 167 18.47 -12.19 -9.30
C TYR A 167 18.04 -11.13 -10.31
N ALA A 168 18.91 -10.20 -10.68
CA ALA A 168 18.70 -9.21 -11.75
C ALA A 168 18.32 -9.85 -13.10
N LYS A 169 18.71 -11.12 -13.34
CA LYS A 169 18.28 -11.88 -14.53
C LYS A 169 16.75 -12.01 -14.64
N TYR A 170 16.02 -12.01 -13.52
CA TYR A 170 14.55 -12.08 -13.52
C TYR A 170 13.88 -10.76 -13.91
N LEU A 171 14.61 -9.66 -13.90
CA LEU A 171 14.14 -8.38 -14.46
C LEU A 171 14.31 -8.36 -15.99
N LYS A 172 15.37 -8.99 -16.52
CA LYS A 172 15.63 -9.09 -17.97
C LYS A 172 14.78 -10.18 -18.65
N ASN A 173 14.66 -11.34 -18.01
CA ASN A 173 13.83 -12.45 -18.44
C ASN A 173 12.67 -12.58 -17.44
N PRO A 174 11.53 -11.91 -17.70
CA PRO A 174 10.46 -11.75 -16.72
C PRO A 174 9.89 -13.10 -16.29
N ILE A 175 9.87 -13.33 -14.98
CA ILE A 175 9.16 -14.45 -14.39
C ILE A 175 7.90 -13.90 -13.74
N TYR A 176 6.76 -14.22 -14.33
CA TYR A 176 5.46 -13.90 -13.74
C TYR A 176 5.13 -14.95 -12.67
N ALA A 177 4.86 -14.47 -11.47
CA ALA A 177 4.51 -15.30 -10.34
C ALA A 177 3.22 -14.84 -9.70
N LYS A 178 2.42 -15.81 -9.27
CA LYS A 178 1.19 -15.56 -8.52
C LYS A 178 1.39 -15.74 -7.02
N TYR A 179 2.44 -16.45 -6.62
CA TYR A 179 2.69 -16.79 -5.22
C TYR A 179 4.03 -16.25 -4.74
N LEU A 180 4.01 -15.59 -3.58
CA LEU A 180 5.19 -15.06 -2.90
C LEU A 180 5.33 -15.76 -1.54
N LYS A 181 6.49 -16.35 -1.30
CA LYS A 181 6.90 -16.92 -0.01
C LYS A 181 7.92 -16.00 0.64
N VAL A 182 7.70 -15.66 1.90
CA VAL A 182 8.64 -14.88 2.72
C VAL A 182 9.01 -15.70 3.95
N GLU A 183 10.32 -15.81 4.20
CA GLU A 183 10.89 -16.55 5.33
C GLU A 183 11.79 -15.60 6.12
N MET A 184 11.42 -15.26 7.35
CA MET A 184 12.26 -14.44 8.22
C MET A 184 13.29 -15.32 8.91
N ILE A 185 14.57 -15.03 8.68
CA ILE A 185 15.71 -15.82 9.16
C ILE A 185 16.16 -15.29 10.52
N THR A 186 16.44 -14.00 10.61
CA THR A 186 16.95 -13.34 11.82
C THR A 186 16.15 -12.08 12.17
N HIS A 187 16.36 -11.55 13.38
CA HIS A 187 15.70 -10.35 13.89
C HIS A 187 16.64 -9.59 14.82
N TYR A 188 16.42 -8.28 14.92
CA TYR A 188 17.02 -7.40 15.92
C TYR A 188 16.24 -7.43 17.24
N GLY A 189 16.92 -7.04 18.32
CA GLY A 189 16.34 -6.97 19.66
C GLY A 189 16.17 -8.33 20.34
N HIS A 190 15.59 -8.30 21.54
CA HIS A 190 15.43 -9.48 22.41
C HIS A 190 13.99 -9.68 22.88
N GLU A 191 13.04 -9.08 22.18
CA GLU A 191 11.62 -9.20 22.54
C GLU A 191 11.11 -10.62 22.30
N HIS A 192 10.07 -11.00 23.03
CA HIS A 192 9.49 -12.32 22.87
C HIS A 192 8.80 -12.51 21.50
N PHE A 193 8.25 -11.42 20.96
CA PHE A 193 7.46 -11.42 19.74
C PHE A 193 8.11 -10.63 18.61
N CYS A 194 8.00 -11.20 17.41
CA CYS A 194 8.43 -10.63 16.16
C CYS A 194 7.18 -10.37 15.33
N THR A 195 6.98 -9.12 14.93
CA THR A 195 5.79 -8.68 14.21
C THR A 195 6.13 -8.16 12.83
N LEU A 196 5.14 -8.22 11.95
CA LEU A 196 5.17 -7.55 10.65
C LEU A 196 3.79 -6.92 10.42
N SER A 197 3.78 -5.65 10.07
CA SER A 197 2.55 -4.87 9.90
C SER A 197 2.12 -4.81 8.43
N ILE A 198 3.08 -4.66 7.51
CA ILE A 198 2.79 -4.37 6.10
C ILE A 198 3.65 -5.25 5.19
N LEU A 199 3.01 -5.77 4.14
CA LEU A 199 3.66 -6.36 2.98
C LEU A 199 3.13 -5.69 1.70
N ARG A 200 4.06 -5.27 0.84
CA ARG A 200 3.72 -4.83 -0.51
C ARG A 200 4.54 -5.57 -1.55
N SER A 201 3.93 -5.81 -2.70
CA SER A 201 4.61 -6.31 -3.89
C SER A 201 4.34 -5.33 -5.02
N GLU A 202 5.39 -4.74 -5.57
CA GLU A 202 5.30 -3.75 -6.64
C GLU A 202 5.90 -4.30 -7.95
N VAL A 203 5.41 -3.74 -9.05
CA VAL A 203 5.94 -3.92 -10.41
C VAL A 203 6.54 -2.59 -10.90
N ILE A 204 7.30 -2.61 -11.99
CA ILE A 204 7.90 -1.43 -12.62
C ILE A 204 6.83 -0.47 -13.17
#